data_AF-A0A5R2N8B7-F1
#
_entry.id   AF-A0A5R2N8B7-F1
#
_cell.length_a   1.000
_cell.length_b   1.000
_cell.length_c   1.000
_cell.angle_alpha   90.00
_cell.angle_beta   90.00
_cell.angle_gamma   90.00
#
_symmetry.space_group_name_H-M   'P 1'
#
loop_
_entity.id
_entity.type
_entity.pdbx_description
1 polymer ?
#
loop_
_entity_poly.entity_id
_entity_poly.type
_entity_poly.pdbx_seq_one_letter_code
_entity_poly.pdbx_strand_id
1 'polypeptide(L)'
;LEQALLDLPKPTIPGTVEVKLPAVVAGDTTVRDVHLSAEPVDDGWSVKSLAATLPGRTKLEADGKVMLNVQGHFGFTGSLLLAVAQPSGFAAWLSKDVDEAIRRLPAAGFKAKVDLSQNHQSFSDLELILGKAKFSGRIDSSQPDDAKPSVLMRLEGGELDVDGLAAFASIFVSDKGANRFASSDLDFQIKAGPVSAGGLTADTVDTALRLRDGLLEIDRLSVGGLAGASISATGRIKDFPASPT
;
A
#
# COMPACT_ATOMS: atom_id res chain seq x y z
N LEU A 1 5.99 -17.94 1.90
CA LEU A 1 7.13 -17.19 2.49
C LEU A 1 7.13 -17.35 4.01
N GLU A 2 5.99 -17.16 4.68
CA GLU A 2 5.79 -17.39 6.12
C GLU A 2 6.23 -18.78 6.61
N GLN A 3 5.78 -19.86 5.95
CA GLN A 3 6.23 -21.22 6.29
C GLN A 3 7.74 -21.44 6.11
N ALA A 4 8.36 -20.78 5.13
CA ALA A 4 9.79 -20.93 4.86
C ALA A 4 10.67 -20.28 5.94
N LEU A 5 10.17 -19.26 6.65
CA LEU A 5 10.86 -18.63 7.78
C LEU A 5 10.64 -19.41 9.10
N LEU A 6 9.49 -20.07 9.25
CA LEU A 6 9.19 -20.94 10.39
C LEU A 6 9.99 -22.26 10.36
N ASP A 7 10.25 -22.78 9.16
CA ASP A 7 11.03 -24.02 8.95
C ASP A 7 12.54 -23.79 8.93
N LEU A 8 13.01 -22.54 9.05
CA LEU A 8 14.44 -22.29 9.24
C LEU A 8 14.85 -22.82 10.62
N PRO A 9 15.78 -23.80 10.69
CA PRO A 9 16.24 -24.31 11.98
C PRO A 9 16.86 -23.16 12.76
N LYS A 10 16.26 -22.78 13.90
CA LYS A 10 16.81 -21.78 14.81
C LYS A 10 18.09 -22.34 15.43
N PRO A 11 19.29 -21.89 15.02
CA PRO A 11 20.53 -22.40 15.58
C PRO A 11 20.63 -21.87 17.02
N THR A 12 20.93 -22.74 17.99
CA THR A 12 21.25 -22.33 19.37
C THR A 12 22.62 -21.66 19.50
N ILE A 13 23.27 -21.35 18.37
CA ILE A 13 24.61 -20.78 18.29
C ILE A 13 24.45 -19.32 17.82
N PRO A 14 25.02 -18.33 18.53
CA PRO A 14 25.09 -16.97 18.03
C PRO A 14 25.76 -16.95 16.66
N GLY A 15 25.07 -16.43 15.64
CA GLY A 15 25.60 -16.43 14.28
C GLY A 15 24.64 -15.83 13.26
N THR A 16 25.19 -15.41 12.14
CA THR A 16 24.43 -14.91 11.00
C THR A 16 24.06 -16.07 10.07
N VAL A 17 22.77 -16.14 9.72
CA VAL A 17 22.25 -17.00 8.65
C VAL A 17 22.28 -16.21 7.35
N GLU A 18 22.98 -16.75 6.35
CA GLU A 18 23.07 -16.20 5.00
C GLU A 18 22.39 -17.18 4.03
N VAL A 19 21.37 -16.70 3.31
CA VAL A 19 20.67 -17.47 2.28
C VAL A 19 20.83 -16.74 0.95
N LYS A 20 21.29 -17.46 -0.08
CA LYS A 20 21.43 -16.96 -1.44
C LYS A 20 20.86 -17.98 -2.40
N LEU A 21 19.65 -17.74 -2.88
CA LEU A 21 18.93 -18.65 -3.77
C LEU A 21 18.66 -17.96 -5.10
N PRO A 22 19.07 -18.56 -6.24
CA PRO A 22 18.83 -17.96 -7.55
C PRO A 22 17.34 -17.89 -7.88
N ALA A 23 16.57 -18.87 -7.40
CA ALA A 23 15.12 -18.90 -7.54
C ALA A 23 14.48 -19.72 -6.42
N VAL A 24 13.30 -19.30 -5.99
CA VAL A 24 12.41 -20.01 -5.09
C VAL A 24 11.05 -20.12 -5.79
N VAL A 25 10.54 -21.35 -5.89
CA VAL A 25 9.20 -21.60 -6.43
C VAL A 25 8.22 -21.64 -5.27
N ALA A 26 7.23 -20.76 -5.29
CA ALA A 26 6.17 -20.70 -4.30
C ALA A 26 4.82 -20.76 -5.02
N GLY A 27 4.13 -21.89 -4.87
CA GLY A 27 2.91 -22.18 -5.65
C GLY A 27 3.21 -22.25 -7.15
N ASP A 28 2.51 -21.43 -7.92
CA ASP A 28 2.64 -21.27 -9.38
C ASP A 28 3.64 -20.18 -9.79
N THR A 29 4.36 -19.59 -8.82
CA THR A 29 5.18 -18.42 -9.07
C THR A 29 6.65 -18.65 -8.72
N THR A 30 7.52 -17.87 -9.37
CA THR A 30 8.96 -17.91 -9.12
C THR A 30 9.43 -16.55 -8.61
N VAL A 31 9.99 -16.56 -7.42
CA VAL A 31 10.76 -15.44 -6.87
C VAL A 31 12.23 -15.68 -7.21
N ARG A 32 12.93 -14.67 -7.71
CA ARG A 32 14.32 -14.78 -8.16
C ARG A 32 15.25 -13.98 -7.27
N ASP A 33 16.54 -14.30 -7.33
CA ASP A 33 17.62 -13.52 -6.70
C ASP A 33 17.34 -13.26 -5.22
N VAL A 34 16.97 -14.31 -4.48
CA VAL A 34 16.63 -14.21 -3.06
C VAL A 34 17.91 -14.17 -2.25
N HIS A 35 18.09 -13.07 -1.51
CA HIS A 35 19.19 -12.86 -0.58
C HIS A 35 18.62 -12.53 0.79
N LEU A 36 19.05 -13.25 1.82
CA LEU A 36 18.67 -12.99 3.21
C LEU A 36 19.91 -13.08 4.10
N SER A 37 20.13 -12.05 4.92
CA SER A 37 21.08 -12.02 6.02
C SER A 37 20.30 -11.75 7.31
N ALA A 38 20.27 -12.71 8.23
CA ALA A 38 19.50 -12.60 9.46
C ALA A 38 20.20 -13.27 10.65
N GLU A 39 19.91 -12.80 11.86
CA GLU A 39 20.42 -13.36 13.11
C GLU A 39 19.25 -13.75 14.01
N PRO A 40 19.29 -14.93 14.65
CA PRO A 40 18.29 -15.28 15.64
C PRO A 40 18.43 -14.37 16.86
N VAL A 41 17.30 -13.90 17.38
CA VAL A 41 17.17 -13.14 18.63
C VAL A 41 16.09 -13.77 19.50
N ASP A 42 16.04 -13.42 20.79
CA ASP A 42 15.18 -14.10 21.79
C ASP A 42 13.71 -14.21 21.36
N ASP A 43 13.18 -13.21 20.68
CA ASP A 43 11.77 -13.08 20.26
C ASP A 43 11.54 -13.18 18.74
N GLY A 44 12.54 -13.66 18.00
CA GLY A 44 12.41 -13.90 16.56
C GLY A 44 13.73 -13.79 15.79
N TRP A 45 13.74 -12.93 14.78
CA TRP A 45 14.90 -12.73 13.90
C TRP A 45 15.18 -11.25 13.68
N SER A 46 16.45 -10.87 13.79
CA SER A 46 16.96 -9.60 13.30
C SER A 46 17.37 -9.78 11.85
N VAL A 47 16.63 -9.17 10.92
CA VAL A 47 16.90 -9.20 9.48
C VAL A 47 17.80 -8.01 9.14
N LYS A 48 19.08 -8.27 8.86
CA LYS A 48 20.03 -7.25 8.41
C LYS A 48 19.75 -6.82 6.98
N SER A 49 19.39 -7.76 6.13
CA SER A 49 18.94 -7.49 4.76
C SER A 49 18.12 -8.65 4.20
N LEU A 50 17.07 -8.30 3.47
CA LEU A 50 16.31 -9.16 2.59
C LEU A 50 16.24 -8.47 1.24
N ALA A 51 16.57 -9.18 0.17
CA ALA A 51 16.35 -8.72 -1.19
C ALA A 51 15.79 -9.86 -2.05
N ALA A 52 14.86 -9.53 -2.94
CA ALA A 52 14.29 -10.50 -3.88
C ALA A 52 13.74 -9.80 -5.12
N THR A 53 13.70 -10.52 -6.23
CA THR A 53 13.01 -10.11 -7.46
C THR A 53 11.69 -10.88 -7.57
N LEU A 54 10.58 -10.17 -7.36
CA LEU A 54 9.20 -10.69 -7.46
C LEU A 54 8.66 -10.52 -8.90
N PRO A 55 7.53 -11.17 -9.24
CA PRO A 55 6.84 -10.95 -10.51
C PRO A 55 6.59 -9.47 -10.85
N GLY A 56 6.50 -9.15 -12.14
CA GLY A 56 6.42 -7.78 -12.62
C GLY A 56 7.76 -7.01 -12.56
N ARG A 57 8.89 -7.73 -12.53
CA ARG A 57 10.25 -7.16 -12.37
C ARG A 57 10.31 -6.24 -11.14
N THR A 58 9.79 -6.75 -10.03
CA THR A 58 9.65 -6.00 -8.80
C THR A 58 10.83 -6.29 -7.88
N LYS A 59 11.62 -5.26 -7.55
CA LYS A 59 12.66 -5.38 -6.54
C LYS A 59 12.06 -5.16 -5.15
N LEU A 60 12.15 -6.16 -4.30
CA LEU A 60 11.85 -6.08 -2.88
C LEU A 60 13.16 -5.92 -2.11
N GLU A 61 13.21 -4.96 -1.19
CA GLU A 61 14.23 -4.84 -0.17
C GLU A 61 13.59 -4.63 1.20
N ALA A 62 14.10 -5.29 2.24
CA ALA A 62 13.64 -5.09 3.60
C ALA A 62 14.77 -5.29 4.62
N ASP A 63 14.67 -4.58 5.74
CA ASP A 63 15.50 -4.75 6.92
C ASP A 63 14.66 -4.47 8.17
N GLY A 64 14.98 -5.10 9.29
CA GLY A 64 14.24 -4.90 10.53
C GLY A 64 14.15 -6.16 11.37
N LYS A 65 13.05 -6.29 12.10
CA LYS A 65 12.83 -7.37 13.05
C LYS A 65 11.59 -8.17 12.66
N VAL A 66 11.76 -9.48 12.55
CA VAL A 66 10.66 -10.44 12.46
C VAL A 66 10.38 -10.95 13.86
N MET A 67 9.16 -10.75 14.32
CA MET A 67 8.67 -11.20 15.63
C MET A 67 7.78 -12.43 15.43
N LEU A 68 7.94 -13.43 16.29
CA LEU A 68 7.03 -14.57 16.38
C LEU A 68 6.32 -14.46 17.71
N ASN A 69 5.02 -14.15 17.70
CA ASN A 69 4.28 -14.07 18.94
C ASN A 69 4.06 -15.48 19.54
N VAL A 70 3.57 -15.54 20.79
CA VAL A 70 3.38 -16.80 21.54
C VAL A 70 2.35 -17.74 20.87
N GLN A 71 1.49 -17.20 20.01
CA GLN A 71 0.50 -17.95 19.21
C GLN A 71 1.02 -18.34 17.81
N GLY A 72 2.27 -18.00 17.48
CA GLY A 72 2.88 -18.27 16.18
C GLY A 72 2.53 -17.26 15.08
N HIS A 73 1.83 -16.17 15.38
CA HIS A 73 1.55 -15.14 14.39
C HIS A 73 2.81 -14.31 14.09
N PHE A 74 3.01 -14.07 12.80
CA PHE A 74 4.11 -13.30 12.25
C PHE A 74 3.89 -11.79 12.48
N GLY A 75 4.93 -11.12 12.96
CA GLY A 75 5.03 -9.66 12.97
C GLY A 75 6.33 -9.19 12.31
N PHE A 76 6.31 -8.01 11.71
CA PHE A 76 7.48 -7.39 11.10
C PHE A 76 7.52 -5.89 11.37
N THR A 77 8.59 -5.41 11.99
CA THR A 77 8.84 -3.98 12.22
C THR A 77 10.17 -3.61 11.57
N GLY A 78 10.19 -2.62 10.67
CA GLY A 78 11.40 -2.33 9.90
C GLY A 78 11.19 -1.36 8.76
N SER A 79 12.06 -1.44 7.76
CA SER A 79 11.96 -0.70 6.50
C SER A 79 11.60 -1.64 5.36
N LEU A 80 10.75 -1.17 4.45
CA LEU A 80 10.34 -1.90 3.25
C LEU A 80 10.50 -0.99 2.03
N LEU A 81 11.07 -1.54 0.96
CA LEU A 81 11.12 -0.92 -0.36
C LEU A 81 10.61 -1.92 -1.41
N LEU A 82 9.72 -1.43 -2.27
CA LEU A 82 9.28 -2.11 -3.48
C LEU A 82 9.48 -1.17 -4.66
N ALA A 83 10.26 -1.59 -5.65
CA ALA A 83 10.40 -0.90 -6.92
C ALA A 83 9.83 -1.78 -8.03
N VAL A 84 8.68 -1.40 -8.57
CA VAL A 84 7.87 -2.20 -9.50
C VAL A 84 8.02 -1.64 -10.91
N ALA A 85 8.82 -2.31 -11.75
CA ALA A 85 9.03 -1.87 -13.13
C ALA A 85 7.88 -2.27 -14.08
N GLN A 86 7.05 -3.25 -13.71
CA GLN A 86 5.87 -3.67 -14.47
C GLN A 86 4.68 -3.89 -13.51
N PRO A 87 3.94 -2.82 -13.16
CA PRO A 87 2.85 -2.87 -12.19
C PRO A 87 1.78 -3.91 -12.49
N SER A 88 1.41 -4.09 -13.75
CA SER A 88 0.43 -5.10 -14.17
C SER A 88 0.88 -6.52 -13.83
N GLY A 89 2.15 -6.86 -14.05
CA GLY A 89 2.69 -8.18 -13.75
C GLY A 89 2.80 -8.46 -12.25
N PHE A 90 3.06 -7.43 -11.45
CA PHE A 90 3.07 -7.53 -10.00
C PHE A 90 1.65 -7.65 -9.43
N ALA A 91 0.71 -6.84 -9.93
CA ALA A 91 -0.68 -6.88 -9.50
C ALA A 91 -1.34 -8.23 -9.84
N ALA A 92 -1.11 -8.77 -11.05
CA ALA A 92 -1.63 -10.08 -11.44
C ALA A 92 -1.12 -11.24 -10.57
N TRP A 93 0.02 -11.05 -9.92
CA TRP A 93 0.56 -12.00 -8.95
C TRP A 93 -0.08 -11.87 -7.58
N LEU A 94 -0.32 -10.65 -7.11
CA LEU A 94 -0.97 -10.40 -5.81
C LEU A 94 -2.48 -10.66 -5.83
N SER A 95 -3.15 -10.38 -6.94
CA SER A 95 -4.59 -10.50 -7.10
C SER A 95 -4.95 -11.10 -8.46
N LYS A 96 -6.06 -11.86 -8.50
CA LYS A 96 -6.56 -12.46 -9.75
C LYS A 96 -7.13 -11.42 -10.72
N ASP A 97 -7.65 -10.32 -10.19
CA ASP A 97 -8.20 -9.20 -10.96
C ASP A 97 -7.24 -8.00 -10.89
N VAL A 98 -6.94 -7.43 -12.07
CA VAL A 98 -6.07 -6.24 -12.22
C VAL A 98 -6.83 -5.16 -12.95
N ASP A 99 -7.02 -4.02 -12.28
CA ASP A 99 -7.72 -2.87 -12.87
C ASP A 99 -7.00 -2.30 -14.08
N GLU A 100 -7.76 -1.80 -15.04
CA GLU A 100 -7.24 -1.18 -16.25
C GLU A 100 -6.30 0.01 -15.95
N ALA A 101 -6.57 0.78 -14.90
CA ALA A 101 -5.71 1.88 -14.47
C ALA A 101 -4.30 1.39 -14.09
N ILE A 102 -4.19 0.24 -13.41
CA ILE A 102 -2.90 -0.36 -13.04
C ILE A 102 -2.15 -0.84 -14.27
N ARG A 103 -2.86 -1.32 -15.31
CA ARG A 103 -2.24 -1.78 -16.57
C ARG A 103 -1.57 -0.67 -17.36
N ARG A 104 -2.02 0.57 -17.17
CA ARG A 104 -1.46 1.77 -17.83
C ARG A 104 -0.27 2.36 -17.09
N LEU A 105 -0.05 1.99 -15.83
CA LEU A 105 1.06 2.51 -15.04
C LEU A 105 2.40 2.00 -15.61
N PRO A 106 3.34 2.91 -15.96
CA PRO A 106 4.65 2.50 -16.48
C PRO A 106 5.54 1.92 -15.39
N ALA A 107 5.41 2.41 -14.15
CA ALA A 107 6.13 1.94 -12.98
C ALA A 107 5.35 2.32 -11.72
N ALA A 108 5.64 1.61 -10.63
CA ALA A 108 5.19 1.97 -9.29
C ALA A 108 6.35 1.81 -8.29
N GLY A 109 6.28 2.55 -7.20
CA GLY A 109 7.29 2.51 -6.14
C GLY A 109 6.63 2.68 -4.79
N PHE A 110 7.16 2.00 -3.80
CA PHE A 110 6.70 2.07 -2.42
C PHE A 110 7.93 2.00 -1.52
N LYS A 111 8.01 2.90 -0.55
CA LYS A 111 9.01 2.87 0.51
C LYS A 111 8.37 3.33 1.80
N ALA A 112 8.54 2.60 2.89
CA ALA A 112 8.01 3.01 4.19
C ALA A 112 8.80 2.38 5.33
N LYS A 113 8.70 2.99 6.51
CA LYS A 113 8.86 2.28 7.78
C LYS A 113 7.55 1.59 8.10
N VAL A 114 7.63 0.32 8.47
CA VAL A 114 6.47 -0.53 8.64
C VAL A 114 6.42 -1.12 10.03
N ASP A 115 5.21 -1.28 10.54
CA ASP A 115 4.91 -2.14 11.68
C ASP A 115 3.71 -3.01 11.28
N LEU A 116 3.98 -4.28 11.04
CA LEU A 116 3.06 -5.23 10.44
C LEU A 116 2.79 -6.35 11.45
N SER A 117 1.52 -6.61 11.67
CA SER A 117 1.02 -7.77 12.38
C SER A 117 -0.22 -8.30 11.64
N GLN A 118 -0.82 -9.37 12.14
CA GLN A 118 -2.04 -9.94 11.56
C GLN A 118 -3.19 -8.92 11.52
N ASN A 119 -3.35 -8.15 12.59
CA ASN A 119 -4.53 -7.29 12.81
C ASN A 119 -4.22 -5.79 12.71
N HIS A 120 -2.96 -5.43 12.46
CA HIS A 120 -2.52 -4.04 12.35
C HIS A 120 -1.39 -3.91 11.34
N GLN A 121 -1.54 -2.99 10.39
CA GLN A 121 -0.51 -2.63 9.42
C GLN A 121 -0.33 -1.12 9.42
N SER A 122 0.81 -0.67 9.91
CA SER A 122 1.20 0.73 9.92
C SER A 122 2.33 0.98 8.93
N PHE A 123 2.18 2.05 8.17
CA PHE A 123 3.15 2.54 7.20
C PHE A 123 3.39 4.00 7.50
N SER A 124 4.61 4.32 7.95
CA SER A 124 5.07 5.66 8.29
C SER A 124 6.25 6.05 7.42
N ASP A 125 6.52 7.35 7.31
CA ASP A 125 7.50 7.88 6.36
C ASP A 125 7.28 7.30 4.94
N LEU A 126 6.00 7.13 4.58
CA LEU A 126 5.60 6.50 3.32
C LEU A 126 6.01 7.41 2.17
N GLU A 127 6.63 6.84 1.15
CA GLU A 127 6.74 7.39 -0.19
C GLU A 127 6.09 6.41 -1.18
N LEU A 128 5.16 6.92 -1.97
CA LEU A 128 4.45 6.18 -3.01
C LEU A 128 4.70 6.85 -4.35
N ILE A 129 5.06 6.06 -5.35
CA ILE A 129 5.20 6.48 -6.74
C ILE A 129 4.18 5.72 -7.56
N LEU A 130 3.34 6.46 -8.29
CA LEU A 130 2.34 5.93 -9.22
C LEU A 130 2.53 6.61 -10.57
N GLY A 131 3.22 5.94 -11.49
CA GLY A 131 3.62 6.56 -12.75
C GLY A 131 4.58 7.73 -12.51
N LYS A 132 4.13 8.95 -12.84
CA LYS A 132 4.89 10.19 -12.57
C LYS A 132 4.56 10.83 -11.22
N ALA A 133 3.41 10.46 -10.65
CA ALA A 133 2.95 11.04 -9.40
C ALA A 133 3.78 10.50 -8.23
N LYS A 134 4.14 11.39 -7.31
CA LYS A 134 4.82 11.05 -6.05
C LYS A 134 4.01 11.58 -4.89
N PHE A 135 3.76 10.71 -3.92
CA PHE A 135 3.09 11.02 -2.66
C PHE A 135 3.98 10.66 -1.50
N SER A 136 3.85 11.39 -0.40
CA SER A 136 4.38 11.03 0.90
C SER A 136 3.28 11.02 1.96
N GLY A 137 3.49 10.31 3.06
CA GLY A 137 2.58 10.38 4.20
C GLY A 137 2.56 9.14 5.06
N ARG A 138 1.36 8.63 5.36
CA ARG A 138 1.16 7.45 6.20
C ARG A 138 -0.14 6.73 5.91
N ILE A 139 -0.15 5.44 6.18
CA ILE A 139 -1.32 4.56 6.14
C ILE A 139 -1.33 3.75 7.43
N ASP A 140 -2.50 3.60 8.04
CA ASP A 140 -2.71 2.78 9.23
C ASP A 140 -3.97 1.96 9.00
N SER A 141 -3.85 0.64 9.00
CA SER A 141 -4.97 -0.29 8.86
C SER A 141 -5.07 -1.15 10.10
N SER A 142 -6.28 -1.27 10.65
CA SER A 142 -6.54 -2.06 11.85
C SER A 142 -7.75 -2.96 11.61
N GLN A 143 -7.62 -4.22 12.00
CA GLN A 143 -8.66 -5.24 11.95
C GLN A 143 -8.72 -5.93 13.32
N PRO A 144 -9.29 -5.26 14.33
CA PRO A 144 -9.47 -5.85 15.66
C PRO A 144 -10.52 -6.97 15.62
N ASP A 145 -10.46 -7.90 16.57
CA ASP A 145 -11.36 -9.06 16.63
C ASP A 145 -12.80 -8.68 17.01
N ASP A 146 -12.98 -7.59 17.76
CA ASP A 146 -14.24 -7.17 18.39
C ASP A 146 -14.76 -5.81 17.89
N ALA A 147 -14.13 -5.23 16.87
CA ALA A 147 -14.55 -3.97 16.28
C ALA A 147 -14.42 -4.00 14.75
N LYS A 148 -15.10 -3.03 14.11
CA LYS A 148 -15.10 -2.94 12.65
C LYS A 148 -13.69 -2.60 12.13
N PRO A 149 -13.21 -3.26 11.04
CA PRO A 149 -11.95 -2.91 10.43
C PRO A 149 -11.92 -1.44 10.02
N SER A 150 -10.76 -0.81 10.10
CA SER A 150 -10.58 0.59 9.74
C SER A 150 -9.28 0.86 8.99
N VAL A 151 -9.29 1.91 8.17
CA VAL A 151 -8.12 2.43 7.47
C VAL A 151 -8.08 3.95 7.61
N LEU A 152 -6.94 4.45 8.06
CA LEU A 152 -6.61 5.87 8.06
C LEU A 152 -5.47 6.10 7.06
N MET A 153 -5.65 7.03 6.14
CA MET A 153 -4.60 7.39 5.18
C MET A 153 -4.48 8.90 5.08
N ARG A 154 -3.24 9.37 5.18
CA ARG A 154 -2.88 10.76 4.94
C ARG A 154 -1.79 10.81 3.90
N LEU A 155 -2.05 11.46 2.77
CA LEU A 155 -1.10 11.57 1.68
C LEU A 155 -1.00 13.01 1.20
N GLU A 156 0.21 13.46 0.97
CA GLU A 156 0.51 14.72 0.30
C GLU A 156 1.39 14.42 -0.91
N GLY A 157 1.05 14.96 -2.07
CA GLY A 157 1.76 14.65 -3.30
C GLY A 157 1.80 15.79 -4.30
N GLY A 158 2.59 15.57 -5.33
CA GLY A 158 2.80 16.53 -6.42
C GLY A 158 1.79 16.37 -7.55
N GLU A 159 2.30 16.47 -8.78
CA GLU A 159 1.52 16.41 -10.00
C GLU A 159 0.68 15.13 -10.11
N LEU A 160 -0.59 15.28 -10.43
CA LEU A 160 -1.51 14.19 -10.66
C LEU A 160 -2.30 14.44 -11.96
N ASP A 161 -2.14 13.55 -12.94
CA ASP A 161 -2.90 13.56 -14.18
C ASP A 161 -4.09 12.59 -14.12
N VAL A 162 -4.78 12.41 -15.24
CA VAL A 162 -5.94 11.51 -15.36
C VAL A 162 -5.58 10.06 -15.04
N ASP A 163 -4.41 9.60 -15.49
CA ASP A 163 -3.96 8.24 -15.26
C ASP A 163 -3.61 8.02 -13.78
N GLY A 164 -2.95 8.99 -13.15
CA GLY A 164 -2.67 8.99 -11.72
C GLY A 164 -3.93 9.06 -10.86
N LEU A 165 -4.91 9.90 -11.22
CA LEU A 165 -6.22 9.96 -10.56
C LEU A 165 -6.95 8.61 -10.65
N ALA A 166 -6.97 7.98 -11.83
CA ALA A 166 -7.61 6.69 -12.04
C ALA A 166 -6.90 5.57 -11.26
N ALA A 167 -5.56 5.57 -11.25
CA ALA A 167 -4.76 4.61 -10.49
C ALA A 167 -4.93 4.78 -8.97
N PHE A 168 -5.10 6.01 -8.50
CA PHE A 168 -5.37 6.26 -7.10
C PHE A 168 -6.80 5.82 -6.73
N ALA A 169 -7.79 6.17 -7.56
CA ALA A 169 -9.18 5.75 -7.37
C ALA A 169 -9.34 4.23 -7.36
N SER A 170 -8.54 3.50 -8.16
CA SER A 170 -8.60 2.05 -8.24
C SER A 170 -8.22 1.35 -6.93
N ILE A 171 -7.45 2.00 -6.05
CA ILE A 171 -7.16 1.48 -4.71
C ILE A 171 -8.46 1.27 -3.90
N PHE A 172 -9.45 2.14 -4.11
CA PHE A 172 -10.69 2.18 -3.32
C PHE A 172 -11.87 1.53 -4.05
N VAL A 173 -11.97 1.72 -5.35
CA VAL A 173 -13.08 1.25 -6.16
C VAL A 173 -12.54 0.41 -7.31
N SER A 174 -12.99 -0.83 -7.45
CA SER A 174 -12.61 -1.68 -8.58
C SER A 174 -13.08 -1.09 -9.91
N ASP A 175 -12.52 -1.53 -11.03
CA ASP A 175 -13.04 -1.28 -12.38
C ASP A 175 -14.55 -1.58 -12.57
N LYS A 176 -15.10 -2.53 -11.81
CA LYS A 176 -16.54 -2.87 -11.75
C LYS A 176 -17.38 -1.97 -10.83
N GLY A 177 -16.81 -0.90 -10.25
CA GLY A 177 -17.51 0.03 -9.37
C GLY A 177 -17.73 -0.45 -7.92
N ALA A 178 -17.17 -1.60 -7.52
CA ALA A 178 -17.30 -2.12 -6.17
C ALA A 178 -16.30 -1.45 -5.20
N ASN A 179 -16.78 -1.03 -4.03
CA ASN A 179 -15.92 -0.52 -2.95
C ASN A 179 -15.10 -1.67 -2.35
N ARG A 180 -13.77 -1.58 -2.45
CA ARG A 180 -12.81 -2.57 -1.91
C ARG A 180 -12.78 -2.60 -0.39
N PHE A 181 -13.33 -1.58 0.25
CA PHE A 181 -13.38 -1.39 1.69
C PHE A 181 -14.82 -1.36 2.21
N ALA A 182 -15.78 -2.01 1.53
CA ALA A 182 -17.19 -1.99 1.93
C ALA A 182 -17.42 -2.47 3.37
N SER A 183 -16.55 -3.35 3.88
CA SER A 183 -16.59 -3.87 5.25
C SER A 183 -15.80 -3.04 6.25
N SER A 184 -15.21 -1.91 5.85
CA SER A 184 -14.26 -1.14 6.66
C SER A 184 -14.63 0.33 6.78
N ASP A 185 -14.25 0.92 7.89
CA ASP A 185 -14.34 2.35 8.17
C ASP A 185 -13.13 3.09 7.62
N LEU A 186 -13.33 4.17 6.86
CA LEU A 186 -12.23 4.84 6.16
C LEU A 186 -12.10 6.33 6.48
N ASP A 187 -10.91 6.80 6.81
CA ASP A 187 -10.59 8.23 6.95
C ASP A 187 -9.44 8.59 6.01
N PHE A 188 -9.71 9.52 5.10
CA PHE A 188 -8.79 9.91 4.04
C PHE A 188 -8.53 11.40 4.08
N GLN A 189 -7.26 11.76 4.10
CA GLN A 189 -6.81 13.13 3.91
C GLN A 189 -5.78 13.17 2.80
N ILE A 190 -6.13 13.77 1.67
CA ILE A 190 -5.27 13.78 0.50
C ILE A 190 -5.12 15.21 0.02
N LYS A 191 -3.88 15.64 -0.12
CA LYS A 191 -3.51 16.90 -0.73
C LYS A 191 -2.60 16.65 -1.93
N ALA A 192 -2.95 17.19 -3.09
CA ALA A 192 -2.21 17.01 -4.33
C ALA A 192 -2.16 18.31 -5.12
N GLY A 193 -1.15 18.49 -5.97
CA GLY A 193 -1.04 19.68 -6.80
C GLY A 193 0.27 19.75 -7.59
N PRO A 194 0.23 20.12 -8.90
CA PRO A 194 -0.96 20.44 -9.70
C PRO A 194 -1.77 19.19 -10.11
N VAL A 195 -3.09 19.30 -10.21
CA VAL A 195 -3.98 18.20 -10.63
C VAL A 195 -4.63 18.53 -11.97
N SER A 196 -4.47 17.66 -12.97
CA SER A 196 -4.98 17.87 -14.32
C SER A 196 -5.98 16.78 -14.72
N ALA A 197 -7.20 17.19 -15.07
CA ALA A 197 -8.26 16.30 -15.55
C ALA A 197 -9.19 17.01 -16.55
N GLY A 198 -9.59 16.31 -17.62
CA GLY A 198 -10.56 16.85 -18.59
C GLY A 198 -10.13 18.15 -19.27
N GLY A 199 -8.82 18.38 -19.45
CA GLY A 199 -8.28 19.61 -20.03
C GLY A 199 -8.23 20.82 -19.08
N LEU A 200 -8.59 20.62 -17.81
CA LEU A 200 -8.48 21.63 -16.76
C LEU A 200 -7.34 21.26 -15.80
N THR A 201 -6.67 22.26 -15.26
CA THR A 201 -5.64 22.11 -14.22
C THR A 201 -6.02 22.93 -13.01
N ALA A 202 -6.01 22.29 -11.85
CA ALA A 202 -6.04 22.94 -10.55
C ALA A 202 -4.62 22.98 -9.97
N ASP A 203 -4.25 24.09 -9.33
CA ASP A 203 -2.96 24.22 -8.65
C ASP A 203 -2.89 23.28 -7.44
N THR A 204 -4.02 23.14 -6.74
CA THR A 204 -4.12 22.32 -5.53
C THR A 204 -5.50 21.68 -5.41
N VAL A 205 -5.52 20.46 -4.88
CA VAL A 205 -6.70 19.74 -4.42
C VAL A 205 -6.42 19.27 -3.00
N ASP A 206 -7.27 19.63 -2.05
CA ASP A 206 -7.21 19.22 -0.64
C ASP A 206 -8.55 18.59 -0.25
N THR A 207 -8.49 17.34 0.21
CA THR A 207 -9.65 16.54 0.56
C THR A 207 -9.51 15.97 1.97
N ALA A 208 -10.63 15.94 2.71
CA ALA A 208 -10.81 15.18 3.94
C ALA A 208 -12.17 14.47 3.85
N LEU A 209 -12.13 13.14 3.76
CA LEU A 209 -13.28 12.29 3.49
C LEU A 209 -13.38 11.19 4.55
N ARG A 210 -14.60 10.85 4.97
CA ARG A 210 -14.86 9.70 5.85
C ARG A 210 -15.94 8.82 5.24
N LEU A 211 -15.68 7.51 5.17
CA LEU A 211 -16.68 6.52 4.73
C LEU A 211 -17.03 5.59 5.88
N ARG A 212 -18.33 5.52 6.22
CA ARG A 212 -18.87 4.66 7.27
C ARG A 212 -20.20 4.08 6.77
N ASP A 213 -20.33 2.76 6.72
CA ASP A 213 -21.58 2.07 6.37
C ASP A 213 -22.27 2.62 5.09
N GLY A 214 -21.48 2.87 4.03
CA GLY A 214 -21.99 3.44 2.76
C GLY A 214 -22.30 4.94 2.80
N LEU A 215 -22.16 5.61 3.94
CA LEU A 215 -22.24 7.07 4.06
C LEU A 215 -20.85 7.68 3.84
N LEU A 216 -20.66 8.40 2.73
CA LEU A 216 -19.48 9.22 2.47
C LEU A 216 -19.73 10.64 3.00
N GLU A 217 -19.00 11.01 4.05
CA GLU A 217 -18.93 12.38 4.56
C GLU A 217 -17.75 13.10 3.90
N ILE A 218 -18.02 14.27 3.33
CA ILE A 218 -17.03 15.20 2.78
C ILE A 218 -16.85 16.30 3.81
N ASP A 219 -15.86 16.14 4.69
CA ASP A 219 -15.54 17.14 5.71
C ASP A 219 -14.87 18.37 5.08
N ARG A 220 -14.05 18.12 4.04
CA ARG A 220 -13.41 19.17 3.26
C ARG A 220 -13.17 18.69 1.84
N LEU A 221 -13.56 19.50 0.87
CA LEU A 221 -13.05 19.49 -0.49
C LEU A 221 -12.69 20.93 -0.84
N SER A 222 -11.44 21.18 -1.21
CA SER A 222 -10.95 22.47 -1.66
C SER A 222 -10.13 22.29 -2.93
N VAL A 223 -10.49 23.01 -3.98
CA VAL A 223 -9.78 23.02 -5.26
C VAL A 223 -9.36 24.46 -5.53
N GLY A 224 -8.05 24.69 -5.59
CA GLY A 224 -7.46 26.02 -5.82
C GLY A 224 -6.92 26.17 -7.24
N GLY A 225 -7.07 27.37 -7.81
CA GLY A 225 -6.44 27.74 -9.08
C GLY A 225 -7.10 27.15 -10.33
N LEU A 226 -8.23 26.45 -10.19
CA LEU A 226 -8.94 25.84 -11.32
C LEU A 226 -9.48 26.93 -12.25
N ALA A 227 -8.81 27.15 -13.38
CA ALA A 227 -9.10 28.26 -14.30
C ALA A 227 -9.17 29.64 -13.59
N GLY A 228 -8.32 29.84 -12.56
CA GLY A 228 -8.30 31.07 -11.76
C GLY A 228 -9.38 31.17 -10.67
N ALA A 229 -10.24 30.17 -10.54
CA ALA A 229 -11.24 30.08 -9.47
C ALA A 229 -10.78 29.19 -8.31
N SER A 230 -11.41 29.38 -7.16
CA SER A 230 -11.36 28.44 -6.05
C SER A 230 -12.74 27.84 -5.78
N ILE A 231 -12.79 26.55 -5.53
CA ILE A 231 -14.01 25.81 -5.21
C ILE A 231 -13.81 25.18 -3.84
N SER A 232 -14.81 25.30 -2.97
CA SER A 232 -14.85 24.56 -1.72
C SER A 232 -16.21 23.90 -1.54
N ALA A 233 -16.22 22.71 -0.95
CA ALA A 233 -17.43 21.93 -0.72
C ALA A 233 -17.31 21.10 0.56
N THR A 234 -18.45 20.90 1.20
CA THR A 234 -18.67 19.90 2.25
C THR A 234 -20.00 19.22 1.97
N GLY A 235 -20.21 18.02 2.49
CA GLY A 235 -21.45 17.31 2.20
C GLY A 235 -21.49 15.88 2.71
N ARG A 236 -22.60 15.20 2.38
CA ARG A 236 -22.82 13.79 2.69
C ARG A 236 -23.46 13.11 1.50
N ILE A 237 -22.95 11.94 1.12
CA ILE A 237 -23.50 11.09 0.06
C ILE A 237 -23.89 9.77 0.71
N LYS A 238 -25.18 9.41 0.58
CA LYS A 238 -25.70 8.11 1.06
C LYS A 238 -25.48 7.04 -0.01
N ASP A 239 -25.43 5.79 0.43
CA ASP A 239 -25.36 4.61 -0.44
C ASP A 239 -24.13 4.56 -1.37
N PHE A 240 -23.03 5.23 -1.01
CA PHE A 240 -21.77 5.21 -1.77
C PHE A 240 -21.15 3.80 -1.77
N PRO A 241 -20.63 3.28 -2.90
CA PRO A 241 -20.41 3.94 -4.19
C PRO A 241 -21.53 3.73 -5.22
N ALA A 242 -22.69 3.18 -4.83
CA ALA A 242 -23.81 3.07 -5.75
C ALA A 242 -24.22 4.47 -6.22
N SER A 243 -24.71 4.57 -7.46
CA SER A 243 -25.17 5.86 -7.99
C SER A 243 -26.19 6.47 -7.02
N PRO A 244 -26.03 7.74 -6.61
CA PRO A 244 -26.98 8.39 -5.72
C PRO A 244 -28.38 8.35 -6.35
N THR A 245 -29.38 7.88 -5.61
CA THR A 245 -30.80 8.06 -5.95
C THR A 245 -31.32 9.39 -5.46
#